data_AF-A0A8H7KN46-F1
#
_entry.id   AF-A0A8H7KN46-F1
#
_cell.length_a   1.000
_cell.length_b   1.000
_cell.length_c   1.000
_cell.angle_alpha   90.00
_cell.angle_beta   90.00
_cell.angle_gamma   90.00
#
_symmetry.space_group_name_H-M   'P 1'
#
loop_
_entity.id
_entity.type
_entity.pdbx_description
1 polymer ?
#
loop_
_entity_poly.entity_id
_entity_poly.type
_entity_poly.pdbx_seq_one_letter_code
_entity_poly.pdbx_strand_id
1 'polypeptide(L)'
;MNTAIRNTDGSLITAGVWDVIKLSSRQVAQSLLGMKFSAHETSRSKTKSFFKSFYPTQWTQSITQLEQLQPLLQLCASNWKANHVLGGTLAAIVQSKNKHGIEEAEARGAEDSKGRHNHYRGNTLPEFLEFLEHIETADPQAFNEIEDEDNLGSNWGHYQYTAGKLTLTSVIKAWASIGSPSYAIQLLAASLTTCNVARWLCLTHSVPPSCYLSDNYLAELATLLWSHWKAAGGPIIKGKDKYTEPKPPKDSAMQIKEDTNHTGNGPVNPLDALEPKVGGESGQSANTDTTMHDPQSAILDTHDLDPQDHKKSISILYVPELKQYAKDQGLSFRNKATKYELVEMICTLPSAQIPSEDTIQGIIRKRSELKKVRASSSKGSSE
;
A
#
# COMPACT_ATOMS: atom_id res chain seq x y z
N MET A 1 -7.21 -10.09 -9.88
CA MET A 1 -6.04 -9.82 -10.75
C MET A 1 -6.31 -10.01 -12.25
N ASN A 2 -6.97 -11.09 -12.69
CA ASN A 2 -7.28 -11.31 -14.13
C ASN A 2 -8.06 -10.16 -14.80
N THR A 3 -8.92 -9.46 -14.06
CA THR A 3 -9.70 -8.30 -14.55
C THR A 3 -8.91 -6.99 -14.61
N ALA A 4 -7.77 -6.92 -13.91
CA ALA A 4 -6.92 -5.72 -13.85
C ALA A 4 -5.89 -5.67 -14.99
N ILE A 5 -5.61 -6.81 -15.63
CA ILE A 5 -4.72 -6.90 -16.79
C ILE A 5 -5.57 -6.79 -18.05
N ARG A 6 -5.19 -5.87 -18.92
CA ARG A 6 -5.92 -5.48 -20.14
C ARG A 6 -4.96 -5.52 -21.31
N ASN A 7 -5.51 -5.69 -22.51
CA ASN A 7 -4.77 -5.46 -23.74
C ASN A 7 -4.37 -3.98 -23.86
N THR A 8 -3.50 -3.66 -24.81
CA THR A 8 -3.05 -2.27 -25.07
C THR A 8 -4.18 -1.31 -25.43
N ASP A 9 -5.28 -1.82 -25.99
CA ASP A 9 -6.49 -1.07 -26.31
C ASP A 9 -7.46 -0.91 -25.11
N GLY A 10 -7.10 -1.44 -23.93
CA GLY A 10 -7.93 -1.42 -22.73
C GLY A 10 -8.98 -2.54 -22.64
N SER A 11 -9.12 -3.38 -23.67
CA SER A 11 -10.02 -4.54 -23.64
C SER A 11 -9.56 -5.59 -22.63
N LEU A 12 -10.49 -6.42 -22.15
CA LEU A 12 -10.16 -7.52 -21.22
C LEU A 12 -9.36 -8.60 -21.93
N ILE A 13 -8.36 -9.16 -21.26
CA ILE A 13 -7.62 -10.33 -21.76
C ILE A 13 -8.51 -11.58 -21.71
N THR A 14 -8.24 -12.55 -22.58
CA THR A 14 -8.93 -13.85 -22.55
C THR A 14 -8.39 -14.74 -21.43
N ALA A 15 -9.16 -15.77 -21.06
CA ALA A 15 -8.71 -16.75 -20.06
C ALA A 15 -7.39 -17.45 -20.46
N GLY A 16 -7.23 -17.77 -21.75
CA GLY A 16 -5.99 -18.38 -22.25
C GLY A 16 -4.76 -17.49 -22.09
N VAL A 17 -4.88 -16.19 -22.35
CA VAL A 17 -3.79 -15.22 -22.12
C VAL A 17 -3.45 -15.14 -20.62
N TRP A 18 -4.45 -15.14 -19.75
CA TRP A 18 -4.23 -15.17 -18.31
C TRP A 18 -3.53 -16.45 -17.83
N ASP A 19 -3.85 -17.61 -18.41
CA ASP A 19 -3.18 -18.87 -18.10
C ASP A 19 -1.70 -18.85 -18.49
N VAL A 20 -1.37 -18.28 -19.66
CA VAL A 20 0.01 -18.07 -20.11
C VAL A 20 0.77 -17.15 -19.15
N ILE A 21 0.16 -16.04 -18.70
CA ILE A 21 0.77 -15.14 -17.71
C ILE A 21 1.06 -15.87 -16.39
N LYS A 22 0.10 -16.66 -15.89
CA LYS A 22 0.30 -17.46 -14.68
C LYS A 22 1.43 -18.47 -14.86
N LEU A 23 1.54 -19.09 -16.04
CA LEU A 23 2.59 -20.07 -16.33
C LEU A 23 3.98 -19.41 -16.32
N SER A 24 4.16 -18.29 -17.02
CA SER A 24 5.42 -17.52 -16.99
C SER A 24 5.76 -17.05 -15.59
N SER A 25 4.78 -16.57 -14.82
CA SER A 25 4.98 -16.19 -13.42
C SER A 25 5.45 -17.36 -12.55
N ARG A 26 4.88 -18.57 -12.75
CA ARG A 26 5.35 -19.78 -12.03
C ARG A 26 6.78 -20.13 -12.38
N GLN A 27 7.17 -20.03 -13.66
CA GLN A 27 8.55 -20.27 -14.10
C GLN A 27 9.54 -19.33 -13.40
N VAL A 28 9.23 -18.02 -13.38
CA VAL A 28 10.06 -17.02 -12.69
C VAL A 28 10.09 -17.27 -11.17
N ALA A 29 8.94 -17.57 -10.57
CA ALA A 29 8.85 -17.89 -9.14
C ALA A 29 9.67 -19.14 -8.77
N GLN A 30 9.69 -20.18 -9.61
CA GLN A 30 10.52 -21.37 -9.41
C GLN A 30 12.01 -21.05 -9.49
N SER A 31 12.43 -20.15 -10.39
CA SER A 31 13.82 -19.69 -10.46
C SER A 31 14.24 -18.99 -9.16
N LEU A 32 13.41 -18.08 -8.63
CA LEU A 32 13.64 -17.43 -7.33
C LEU A 32 13.72 -18.45 -6.19
N LEU A 33 12.82 -19.43 -6.16
CA LEU A 33 12.79 -20.46 -5.12
C LEU A 33 13.95 -21.47 -5.24
N GLY A 34 14.57 -21.58 -6.41
CA GLY A 34 15.74 -22.44 -6.67
C GLY A 34 17.08 -21.79 -6.29
N MET A 35 17.08 -20.53 -5.86
CA MET A 35 18.27 -19.86 -5.36
C MET A 35 18.83 -20.56 -4.12
N LYS A 36 20.15 -20.45 -3.91
CA LYS A 36 20.79 -20.92 -2.68
C LYS A 36 20.51 -19.92 -1.56
N PHE A 37 19.90 -20.38 -0.47
CA PHE A 37 19.63 -19.60 0.73
C PHE A 37 20.56 -20.03 1.86
N SER A 38 20.90 -19.12 2.78
CA SER A 38 21.62 -19.51 4.00
C SER A 38 20.74 -20.39 4.91
N ALA A 39 21.38 -21.15 5.81
CA ALA A 39 20.68 -22.05 6.73
C ALA A 39 19.65 -21.34 7.63
N HIS A 40 19.88 -20.08 7.98
CA HIS A 40 18.92 -19.30 8.76
C HIS A 40 17.70 -18.88 7.92
N GLU A 41 17.90 -18.63 6.62
CA GLU A 41 16.86 -18.16 5.72
C GLU A 41 15.96 -19.28 5.22
N THR A 42 16.44 -20.52 5.12
CA THR A 42 15.64 -21.68 4.66
C THR A 42 14.41 -21.93 5.54
N SER A 43 14.48 -21.57 6.83
CA SER A 43 13.36 -21.69 7.77
C SER A 43 12.22 -20.69 7.52
N ARG A 44 12.46 -19.63 6.74
CA ARG A 44 11.49 -18.55 6.51
C ARG A 44 10.63 -18.82 5.29
N SER A 45 9.35 -18.44 5.41
CA SER A 45 8.41 -18.46 4.29
C SER A 45 8.89 -17.56 3.15
N LYS A 46 9.04 -18.13 1.95
CA LYS A 46 9.58 -17.47 0.76
C LYS A 46 8.50 -16.65 0.04
N THR A 47 7.99 -15.64 0.72
CA THR A 47 6.94 -14.74 0.22
C THR A 47 7.52 -13.56 -0.57
N LYS A 48 6.65 -12.74 -1.18
CA LYS A 48 7.03 -11.45 -1.78
C LYS A 48 7.85 -10.57 -0.83
N SER A 49 7.38 -10.40 0.42
CA SER A 49 8.06 -9.58 1.43
C SER A 49 9.47 -10.11 1.71
N PHE A 50 9.63 -11.44 1.82
CA PHE A 50 10.94 -12.06 1.99
C PHE A 50 11.93 -11.69 0.88
N PHE A 51 11.54 -11.84 -0.40
CA PHE A 51 12.44 -11.50 -1.50
C PHE A 51 12.70 -10.00 -1.61
N LYS A 52 11.69 -9.14 -1.38
CA LYS A 52 11.90 -7.68 -1.39
C LYS A 52 12.89 -7.22 -0.32
N SER A 53 12.84 -7.81 0.89
CA SER A 53 13.70 -7.39 2.01
C SER A 53 15.11 -7.99 1.95
N PHE A 54 15.24 -9.27 1.59
CA PHE A 54 16.53 -9.99 1.66
C PHE A 54 17.24 -10.10 0.30
N TYR A 55 16.50 -10.01 -0.81
CA TYR A 55 17.02 -10.18 -2.16
C TYR A 55 16.43 -9.15 -3.15
N PRO A 56 16.49 -7.84 -2.83
CA PRO A 56 15.83 -6.80 -3.63
C PRO A 56 16.30 -6.78 -5.10
N THR A 57 17.59 -7.06 -5.34
CA THR A 57 18.16 -7.15 -6.68
C THR A 57 17.55 -8.29 -7.48
N GLN A 58 17.48 -9.49 -6.91
CA GLN A 58 16.93 -10.67 -7.58
C GLN A 58 15.42 -10.56 -7.74
N TRP A 59 14.73 -9.93 -6.78
CA TRP A 59 13.32 -9.58 -6.93
C TRP A 59 13.12 -8.66 -8.14
N THR A 60 13.88 -7.57 -8.24
CA THR A 60 13.80 -6.61 -9.34
C THR A 60 14.10 -7.26 -10.69
N GLN A 61 15.16 -8.07 -10.77
CA GLN A 61 15.50 -8.85 -11.98
C GLN A 61 14.37 -9.81 -12.38
N SER A 62 13.73 -10.47 -11.41
CA SER A 62 12.61 -11.37 -11.66
C SER A 62 11.37 -10.63 -12.17
N ILE A 63 11.11 -9.42 -11.68
CA ILE A 63 10.06 -8.55 -12.19
C ILE A 63 10.35 -8.17 -13.65
N THR A 64 11.56 -7.70 -13.94
CA THR A 64 11.97 -7.38 -15.31
C THR A 64 11.88 -8.59 -16.24
N GLN A 65 12.31 -9.76 -15.79
CA GLN A 65 12.20 -11.00 -16.56
C GLN A 65 10.73 -11.36 -16.84
N LEU A 66 9.85 -11.27 -15.83
CA LEU A 66 8.43 -11.56 -16.01
C LEU A 66 7.77 -10.58 -16.99
N GLU A 67 8.16 -9.31 -16.94
CA GLU A 67 7.71 -8.27 -17.86
C GLU A 67 8.19 -8.49 -19.30
N GLN A 68 9.43 -8.97 -19.48
CA GLN A 68 9.94 -9.35 -20.80
C GLN A 68 9.17 -10.54 -21.38
N LEU A 69 8.84 -11.53 -20.55
CA LEU A 69 8.04 -12.68 -20.97
C LEU A 69 6.57 -12.31 -21.24
N GLN A 70 6.03 -11.33 -20.52
CA GLN A 70 4.63 -10.93 -20.57
C GLN A 70 4.49 -9.40 -20.70
N PRO A 71 4.60 -8.84 -21.92
CA PRO A 71 4.57 -7.39 -22.14
C PRO A 71 3.31 -6.68 -21.63
N LEU A 72 2.18 -7.40 -21.52
CA LEU A 72 0.94 -6.83 -20.94
C LEU A 72 1.08 -6.40 -19.47
N LEU A 73 2.06 -6.94 -18.75
CA LEU A 73 2.36 -6.55 -17.37
C LEU A 73 3.13 -5.22 -17.29
N GLN A 74 3.81 -4.82 -18.37
CA GLN A 74 4.53 -3.53 -18.47
C GLN A 74 3.58 -2.34 -18.62
N LEU A 75 2.33 -2.58 -19.01
CA LEU A 75 1.32 -1.53 -19.24
C LEU A 75 0.86 -0.83 -17.94
N CYS A 76 1.53 -1.05 -16.81
CA CYS A 76 1.30 -0.32 -15.56
C CYS A 76 2.60 0.29 -15.07
N ALA A 77 2.51 1.51 -14.57
CA ALA A 77 3.63 2.18 -13.93
C ALA A 77 4.16 1.37 -12.73
N SER A 78 5.46 1.52 -12.46
CA SER A 78 6.15 0.96 -11.30
C SER A 78 6.05 -0.56 -11.18
N ASN A 79 5.87 -1.26 -12.31
CA ASN A 79 5.86 -2.72 -12.42
C ASN A 79 4.80 -3.38 -11.52
N TRP A 80 3.74 -2.66 -11.16
CA TRP A 80 2.78 -3.10 -10.14
C TRP A 80 2.10 -4.43 -10.52
N LYS A 81 1.70 -4.59 -11.79
CA LYS A 81 1.06 -5.81 -12.29
C LYS A 81 1.99 -7.02 -12.14
N ALA A 82 3.22 -6.91 -12.62
CA ALA A 82 4.21 -7.97 -12.52
C ALA A 82 4.52 -8.30 -11.06
N ASN A 83 4.66 -7.28 -10.22
CA ASN A 83 4.90 -7.42 -8.78
C ASN A 83 3.78 -8.20 -8.08
N HIS A 84 2.53 -7.86 -8.39
CA HIS A 84 1.38 -8.49 -7.79
C HIS A 84 1.18 -9.93 -8.29
N VAL A 85 1.35 -10.18 -9.59
CA VAL A 85 1.23 -11.51 -10.20
C VAL A 85 2.32 -12.45 -9.65
N LEU A 86 3.57 -12.01 -9.61
CA LEU A 86 4.68 -12.81 -9.07
C LEU A 86 4.51 -13.08 -7.57
N GLY A 87 4.14 -12.05 -6.79
CA GLY A 87 3.91 -12.18 -5.36
C GLY A 87 2.77 -13.14 -5.02
N GLY A 88 1.65 -13.07 -5.75
CA GLY A 88 0.53 -14.01 -5.59
C GLY A 88 0.91 -15.44 -5.98
N THR A 89 1.75 -15.59 -7.01
CA THR A 89 2.25 -16.91 -7.44
C THR A 89 3.14 -17.55 -6.38
N LEU A 90 4.07 -16.80 -5.79
CA LEU A 90 4.89 -17.27 -4.68
C LEU A 90 4.04 -17.70 -3.48
N ALA A 91 3.05 -16.89 -3.10
CA ALA A 91 2.14 -17.22 -2.00
C ALA A 91 1.41 -18.54 -2.25
N ALA A 92 0.88 -18.76 -3.46
CA ALA A 92 0.21 -20.01 -3.83
C ALA A 92 1.16 -21.22 -3.78
N ILE A 93 2.40 -21.09 -4.27
CA ILE A 93 3.40 -22.17 -4.21
C ILE A 93 3.72 -22.53 -2.76
N VAL A 94 3.98 -21.53 -1.91
CA VAL A 94 4.27 -21.75 -0.48
C VAL A 94 3.09 -22.43 0.23
N GLN A 95 1.87 -21.97 -0.01
CA GLN A 95 0.67 -22.59 0.57
C GLN A 95 0.49 -24.05 0.12
N SER A 96 0.74 -24.35 -1.15
CA SER A 96 0.66 -25.72 -1.67
C SER A 96 1.67 -26.67 -1.01
N LYS A 97 2.89 -26.19 -0.72
CA LYS A 97 3.92 -26.98 -0.02
C LYS A 97 3.52 -27.26 1.42
N ASN A 98 2.99 -26.25 2.12
CA ASN A 98 2.54 -26.41 3.49
C ASN A 98 1.37 -27.40 3.59
N LYS A 99 0.41 -27.32 2.65
CA LYS A 99 -0.73 -28.24 2.61
C LYS A 99 -0.27 -29.68 2.38
N HIS A 100 0.64 -29.90 1.44
CA HIS A 100 1.15 -31.25 1.16
C HIS A 100 1.92 -31.84 2.35
N GLY A 101 2.69 -31.02 3.07
CA GLY A 101 3.39 -31.46 4.29
C GLY A 101 2.44 -31.83 5.43
N ILE A 102 1.29 -31.13 5.56
CA ILE A 102 0.25 -31.46 6.54
C ILE A 102 -0.46 -32.75 6.15
N GLU A 103 -0.89 -32.90 4.88
CA GLU A 103 -1.57 -34.11 4.41
C GLU A 103 -0.67 -35.35 4.51
N GLU A 104 0.64 -35.22 4.26
CA GLU A 104 1.59 -36.32 4.44
C GLU A 104 1.82 -36.67 5.92
N ALA A 105 1.83 -35.66 6.81
CA ALA A 105 1.92 -35.87 8.26
C ALA A 105 0.63 -36.49 8.83
N GLU A 106 -0.53 -36.08 8.33
CA GLU A 106 -1.84 -36.64 8.69
C GLU A 106 -2.00 -38.06 8.17
N ALA A 107 -1.55 -38.37 6.96
CA ALA A 107 -1.53 -39.74 6.43
C ALA A 107 -0.65 -40.70 7.25
N ARG A 108 0.36 -40.18 7.97
CA ARG A 108 1.18 -40.95 8.92
C ARG A 108 0.58 -41.00 10.34
N GLY A 109 -0.41 -40.15 10.66
CA GLY A 109 -1.07 -40.08 11.96
C GLY A 109 -2.50 -40.64 12.01
N ALA A 110 -3.11 -40.95 10.86
CA ALA A 110 -4.52 -41.32 10.75
C ALA A 110 -4.78 -42.85 10.73
N GLU A 111 -4.20 -43.60 11.66
CA GLU A 111 -4.84 -44.83 12.17
C GLU A 111 -5.73 -44.57 13.40
N ASP A 112 -5.73 -43.36 13.96
CA ASP A 112 -6.57 -43.02 15.09
C ASP A 112 -7.28 -41.68 14.87
N SER A 113 -8.58 -41.64 15.15
CA SER A 113 -9.44 -40.45 15.13
C SER A 113 -9.97 -39.94 13.78
N LYS A 114 -10.95 -40.68 13.23
CA LYS A 114 -11.99 -40.09 12.37
C LYS A 114 -12.93 -39.21 13.19
N GLY A 115 -13.06 -37.95 12.78
CA GLY A 115 -14.29 -37.20 13.00
C GLY A 115 -14.10 -35.87 13.70
N ARG A 116 -13.95 -34.80 12.91
CA ARG A 116 -14.56 -33.50 13.21
C ARG A 116 -14.57 -32.62 11.96
N HIS A 117 -15.71 -32.61 11.27
CA HIS A 117 -16.04 -31.64 10.24
C HIS A 117 -16.30 -30.28 10.90
N ASN A 118 -15.54 -29.26 10.51
CA ASN A 118 -15.72 -27.89 10.99
C ASN A 118 -16.94 -27.22 10.36
N HIS A 119 -17.78 -26.69 11.22
CA HIS A 119 -19.06 -26.07 10.95
C HIS A 119 -18.85 -24.54 10.83
N TYR A 120 -18.65 -24.01 9.61
CA TYR A 120 -18.69 -22.55 9.40
C TYR A 120 -20.15 -22.09 9.31
N ARG A 121 -20.78 -21.88 10.47
CA ARG A 121 -22.10 -21.26 10.59
C ARG A 121 -21.96 -19.74 10.52
N GLY A 122 -22.76 -19.13 9.64
CA GLY A 122 -22.64 -17.75 9.22
C GLY A 122 -23.10 -16.70 10.24
N ASN A 123 -22.17 -15.79 10.54
CA ASN A 123 -22.47 -14.40 10.87
C ASN A 123 -21.46 -13.53 10.10
N THR A 124 -21.77 -13.21 8.84
CA THR A 124 -20.89 -12.39 7.97
C THR A 124 -21.09 -10.89 8.14
N LEU A 125 -22.22 -10.47 8.74
CA LEU A 125 -22.52 -9.05 8.98
C LEU A 125 -21.59 -8.40 10.04
N PRO A 126 -21.22 -9.06 11.16
CA PRO A 126 -20.24 -8.50 12.10
C PRO A 126 -18.87 -8.26 11.46
N GLU A 127 -18.37 -9.19 10.65
CA GLU A 127 -17.10 -9.02 9.91
C GLU A 127 -17.18 -7.83 8.95
N PHE A 128 -18.35 -7.61 8.33
CA PHE A 128 -18.58 -6.45 7.45
C PHE A 128 -18.59 -5.13 8.22
N LEU A 129 -19.28 -5.07 9.36
CA LEU A 129 -19.34 -3.85 10.15
C LEU A 129 -17.98 -3.49 10.76
N GLU A 130 -17.23 -4.49 11.25
CA GLU A 130 -15.86 -4.29 11.73
C GLU A 130 -14.95 -3.76 10.61
N PHE A 131 -15.07 -4.31 9.40
CA PHE A 131 -14.33 -3.84 8.24
C PHE A 131 -14.71 -2.42 7.82
N LEU A 132 -16.01 -2.08 7.84
CA LEU A 132 -16.49 -0.74 7.53
C LEU A 132 -16.00 0.28 8.57
N GLU A 133 -16.20 0.00 9.86
CA GLU A 133 -15.75 0.84 10.97
C GLU A 133 -14.24 1.08 10.89
N HIS A 134 -13.46 0.05 10.55
CA HIS A 134 -12.02 0.18 10.39
C HIS A 134 -11.62 1.17 9.29
N ILE A 135 -12.30 1.16 8.15
CA ILE A 135 -12.02 2.09 7.03
C ILE A 135 -12.49 3.51 7.40
N GLU A 136 -13.66 3.64 8.03
CA GLU A 136 -14.24 4.93 8.40
C GLU A 136 -13.44 5.67 9.49
N THR A 137 -12.88 4.92 10.44
CA THR A 137 -12.13 5.47 11.58
C THR A 137 -10.63 5.58 11.31
N ALA A 138 -10.18 5.29 10.08
CA ALA A 138 -8.78 5.38 9.71
C ALA A 138 -8.26 6.82 9.80
N ASP A 139 -7.40 7.07 10.78
CA ASP A 139 -6.77 8.38 10.99
C ASP A 139 -5.45 8.49 10.22
N PRO A 140 -5.34 9.35 9.18
CA PRO A 140 -4.07 9.56 8.47
C PRO A 140 -2.93 10.10 9.33
N GLN A 141 -3.22 10.75 10.45
CA GLN A 141 -2.17 11.32 11.31
C GLN A 141 -1.55 10.26 12.23
N ALA A 142 -2.33 9.25 12.63
CA ALA A 142 -1.86 8.19 13.52
C ALA A 142 -0.70 7.37 12.93
N PHE A 143 -0.57 7.31 11.60
CA PHE A 143 0.42 6.46 10.93
C PHE A 143 1.75 7.16 10.63
N ASN A 144 1.86 8.48 10.86
CA ASN A 144 3.16 9.17 10.76
C ASN A 144 4.18 8.67 11.80
N GLU A 145 3.74 7.94 12.82
CA GLU A 145 4.60 7.38 13.87
C GLU A 145 5.08 5.94 13.58
N ILE A 146 4.47 5.24 12.63
CA ILE A 146 4.76 3.83 12.33
C ILE A 146 5.46 3.79 10.97
N GLU A 147 6.67 3.23 10.91
CA GLU A 147 7.44 2.97 9.67
C GLU A 147 6.79 1.88 8.80
N ASP A 148 5.50 2.01 8.51
CA ASP A 148 4.79 1.08 7.64
C ASP A 148 4.72 1.69 6.24
N GLU A 149 5.60 1.23 5.35
CA GLU A 149 5.63 1.65 3.94
C GLU A 149 4.26 1.51 3.25
N ASP A 150 3.42 0.60 3.76
CA ASP A 150 2.09 0.33 3.24
C ASP A 150 1.06 1.40 3.65
N ASN A 151 1.41 2.32 4.55
CA ASN A 151 0.56 3.40 5.06
C ASN A 151 1.04 4.81 4.68
N LEU A 152 1.97 4.93 3.72
CA LEU A 152 2.53 6.22 3.34
C LEU A 152 2.11 6.64 1.93
N GLY A 153 1.70 7.91 1.79
CA GLY A 153 1.46 8.57 0.50
C GLY A 153 0.58 7.75 -0.44
N SER A 154 1.14 7.30 -1.56
CA SER A 154 0.44 6.56 -2.61
C SER A 154 -0.02 5.17 -2.18
N ASN A 155 0.59 4.61 -1.14
CA ASN A 155 0.24 3.29 -0.61
C ASN A 155 -0.91 3.36 0.40
N TRP A 156 -1.27 4.56 0.87
CA TRP A 156 -2.40 4.74 1.78
C TRP A 156 -3.65 4.05 1.26
N GLY A 157 -4.31 3.32 2.16
CA GLY A 157 -5.39 2.39 1.85
C GLY A 157 -4.97 0.93 2.01
N HIS A 158 -3.70 0.54 1.80
CA HIS A 158 -3.33 -0.88 1.88
C HIS A 158 -3.77 -1.53 3.19
N TYR A 159 -3.39 -0.91 4.31
CA TYR A 159 -3.75 -1.39 5.63
C TYR A 159 -5.26 -1.37 5.84
N GLN A 160 -5.93 -0.29 5.46
CA GLN A 160 -7.39 -0.16 5.60
C GLN A 160 -8.16 -1.29 4.90
N TYR A 161 -7.65 -1.82 3.79
CA TYR A 161 -8.29 -2.93 3.05
C TYR A 161 -7.71 -4.32 3.35
N THR A 162 -6.67 -4.45 4.19
CA THR A 162 -6.00 -5.74 4.43
C THR A 162 -5.70 -6.07 5.89
N ALA A 163 -5.88 -5.12 6.82
CA ALA A 163 -5.65 -5.32 8.24
C ALA A 163 -6.55 -6.41 8.83
N GLY A 164 -6.07 -7.07 9.89
CA GLY A 164 -6.89 -8.01 10.67
C GLY A 164 -7.37 -9.26 9.92
N LYS A 165 -6.81 -9.58 8.73
CA LYS A 165 -7.31 -10.61 7.79
C LYS A 165 -8.68 -10.28 7.18
N LEU A 166 -9.22 -9.09 7.43
CA LEU A 166 -10.43 -8.59 6.79
C LEU A 166 -10.02 -7.93 5.47
N THR A 167 -10.31 -8.63 4.39
CA THR A 167 -10.10 -8.17 3.02
C THR A 167 -11.44 -8.01 2.33
N LEU A 168 -11.50 -7.22 1.25
CA LEU A 168 -12.70 -7.07 0.44
C LEU A 168 -13.35 -8.42 0.09
N THR A 169 -12.55 -9.39 -0.36
CA THR A 169 -13.04 -10.71 -0.76
C THR A 169 -13.41 -11.63 0.40
N SER A 170 -12.79 -11.45 1.58
CA SER A 170 -13.13 -12.23 2.76
C SER A 170 -14.38 -11.70 3.45
N VAL A 171 -14.69 -10.42 3.33
CA VAL A 171 -15.85 -9.78 3.97
C VAL A 171 -17.07 -9.80 3.05
N ILE A 172 -16.90 -9.42 1.78
CA ILE A 172 -17.97 -9.30 0.79
C ILE A 172 -18.12 -10.62 0.03
N LYS A 173 -18.57 -11.69 0.72
CA LYS A 173 -18.77 -13.03 0.11
C LYS A 173 -20.04 -13.12 -0.75
N ALA A 174 -21.07 -12.36 -0.38
CA ALA A 174 -22.37 -12.30 -1.03
C ALA A 174 -23.07 -10.98 -0.68
N TRP A 175 -24.12 -10.61 -1.41
CA TRP A 175 -24.89 -9.39 -1.11
C TRP A 175 -25.49 -9.42 0.31
N ALA A 176 -25.92 -10.60 0.76
CA ALA A 176 -26.44 -10.80 2.11
C ALA A 176 -25.41 -10.48 3.21
N SER A 177 -24.10 -10.58 2.95
CA SER A 177 -23.05 -10.23 3.91
C SER A 177 -22.98 -8.73 4.20
N ILE A 178 -23.42 -7.89 3.25
CA ILE A 178 -23.44 -6.43 3.39
C ILE A 178 -24.64 -5.97 4.23
N GLY A 179 -25.71 -6.78 4.27
CA GLY A 179 -26.94 -6.49 4.99
C GLY A 179 -27.89 -5.55 4.26
N SER A 180 -27.45 -4.33 3.91
CA SER A 180 -28.33 -3.32 3.28
C SER A 180 -27.63 -2.47 2.20
N PRO A 181 -28.37 -1.89 1.24
CA PRO A 181 -27.82 -0.93 0.29
C PRO A 181 -27.17 0.28 0.97
N SER A 182 -27.70 0.71 2.12
CA SER A 182 -27.13 1.83 2.89
C SER A 182 -25.70 1.55 3.34
N TYR A 183 -25.43 0.31 3.79
CA TYR A 183 -24.08 -0.11 4.16
C TYR A 183 -23.13 -0.19 2.96
N ALA A 184 -23.61 -0.63 1.80
CA ALA A 184 -22.81 -0.60 0.57
C ALA A 184 -22.40 0.84 0.19
N ILE A 185 -23.33 1.79 0.32
CA ILE A 185 -23.08 3.22 0.05
C ILE A 185 -22.09 3.79 1.07
N GLN A 186 -22.24 3.47 2.36
CA GLN A 186 -21.31 3.89 3.41
C GLN A 186 -19.89 3.37 3.12
N LEU A 187 -19.74 2.09 2.76
CA LEU A 187 -18.43 1.53 2.41
C LEU A 187 -17.82 2.23 1.19
N LEU A 188 -18.60 2.55 0.16
CA LEU A 188 -18.12 3.32 -0.98
C LEU A 188 -17.71 4.75 -0.59
N ALA A 189 -18.46 5.41 0.28
CA ALA A 189 -18.14 6.74 0.78
C ALA A 189 -16.83 6.74 1.60
N ALA A 190 -16.69 5.78 2.53
CA ALA A 190 -15.47 5.58 3.30
C ALA A 190 -14.27 5.32 2.38
N SER A 191 -14.46 4.49 1.35
CA SER A 191 -13.43 4.17 0.35
C SER A 191 -12.99 5.39 -0.47
N LEU A 192 -13.92 6.25 -0.87
CA LEU A 192 -13.62 7.52 -1.55
C LEU A 192 -12.84 8.47 -0.64
N THR A 193 -13.20 8.54 0.65
CA THR A 193 -12.45 9.30 1.66
C THR A 193 -11.01 8.78 1.76
N THR A 194 -10.79 7.47 1.83
CA THR A 194 -9.45 6.88 1.80
C THR A 194 -8.66 7.30 0.56
N CYS A 195 -9.29 7.33 -0.62
CA CYS A 195 -8.63 7.79 -1.85
C CYS A 195 -8.24 9.27 -1.79
N ASN A 196 -9.11 10.13 -1.25
CA ASN A 196 -8.82 11.55 -1.08
C ASN A 196 -7.68 11.80 -0.08
N VAL A 197 -7.63 11.03 1.00
CA VAL A 197 -6.55 11.08 1.99
C VAL A 197 -5.21 10.69 1.35
N ALA A 198 -5.17 9.64 0.51
CA ALA A 198 -3.95 9.26 -0.21
C ALA A 198 -3.42 10.40 -1.10
N ARG A 199 -4.33 11.08 -1.83
CA ARG A 199 -3.97 12.26 -2.64
C ARG A 199 -3.43 13.41 -1.79
N TRP A 200 -4.10 13.69 -0.68
CA TRP A 200 -3.68 14.74 0.25
C TRP A 200 -2.31 14.45 0.87
N LEU A 201 -2.04 13.20 1.26
CA LEU A 201 -0.73 12.77 1.78
C LEU A 201 0.36 12.97 0.72
N CYS A 202 0.15 12.51 -0.51
CA CYS A 202 1.13 12.70 -1.60
C CYS A 202 1.41 14.18 -1.88
N LEU A 203 0.36 15.02 -1.90
CA LEU A 203 0.50 16.46 -2.09
C LEU A 203 1.34 17.09 -0.96
N THR A 204 1.06 16.70 0.28
CA THR A 204 1.76 17.24 1.47
C THR A 204 3.23 16.84 1.48
N HIS A 205 3.58 15.64 1.01
CA HIS A 205 4.95 15.15 0.98
C HIS A 205 5.70 15.48 -0.33
N SER A 206 5.08 16.19 -1.27
CA SER A 206 5.67 16.55 -2.58
C SER A 206 6.21 15.34 -3.37
N VAL A 207 5.60 14.17 -3.18
CA VAL A 207 5.95 12.96 -3.92
C VAL A 207 4.91 12.79 -5.03
N PRO A 208 5.27 13.00 -6.32
CA PRO A 208 4.35 12.76 -7.42
C PRO A 208 4.09 11.25 -7.55
N PRO A 209 2.89 10.77 -7.25
CA PRO A 209 2.62 9.34 -7.29
C PRO A 209 2.28 8.91 -8.72
N SER A 210 2.79 7.75 -9.13
CA SER A 210 2.43 7.16 -10.43
C SER A 210 1.03 6.55 -10.43
N CYS A 211 0.54 6.11 -9.26
CA CYS A 211 -0.82 5.65 -9.01
C CYS A 211 -1.14 5.70 -7.51
N TYR A 212 -2.43 5.61 -7.16
CA TYR A 212 -2.87 5.47 -5.77
C TYR A 212 -3.38 4.06 -5.54
N LEU A 213 -2.87 3.39 -4.52
CA LEU A 213 -3.29 2.02 -4.21
C LEU A 213 -4.75 1.96 -3.74
N SER A 214 -5.21 2.98 -3.01
CA SER A 214 -6.61 3.18 -2.64
C SER A 214 -7.56 3.23 -3.85
N ASP A 215 -7.16 3.83 -4.98
CA ASP A 215 -7.97 3.84 -6.20
C ASP A 215 -8.16 2.43 -6.77
N ASN A 216 -7.13 1.57 -6.69
CA ASN A 216 -7.23 0.17 -7.10
C ASN A 216 -8.21 -0.61 -6.22
N TYR A 217 -8.18 -0.38 -4.90
CA TYR A 217 -9.13 -0.99 -3.97
C TYR A 217 -10.56 -0.52 -4.20
N LEU A 218 -10.76 0.78 -4.45
CA LEU A 218 -12.09 1.31 -4.80
C LEU A 218 -12.64 0.66 -6.07
N ALA A 219 -11.81 0.47 -7.09
CA ALA A 219 -12.20 -0.22 -8.32
C ALA A 219 -12.57 -1.69 -8.08
N GLU A 220 -11.80 -2.40 -7.24
CA GLU A 220 -12.10 -3.78 -6.84
C GLU A 220 -13.39 -3.89 -6.02
N LEU A 221 -13.58 -2.99 -5.05
CA LEU A 221 -14.78 -2.88 -4.24
C LEU A 221 -16.02 -2.66 -5.12
N ALA A 222 -15.98 -1.68 -6.02
CA ALA A 222 -17.09 -1.39 -6.93
C ALA A 222 -17.44 -2.61 -7.80
N THR A 223 -16.41 -3.32 -8.28
CA THR A 223 -16.58 -4.57 -9.06
C THR A 223 -17.26 -5.66 -8.23
N LEU A 224 -16.81 -5.88 -6.99
CA LEU A 224 -17.38 -6.88 -6.07
C LEU A 224 -18.83 -6.55 -5.71
N LEU A 225 -19.10 -5.32 -5.26
CA LEU A 225 -20.45 -4.87 -4.92
C LEU A 225 -21.41 -5.06 -6.09
N TRP A 226 -21.01 -4.63 -7.30
CA TRP A 226 -21.83 -4.79 -8.49
C TRP A 226 -22.08 -6.26 -8.85
N SER A 227 -21.05 -7.10 -8.76
CA SER A 227 -21.18 -8.54 -9.04
C SER A 227 -22.17 -9.20 -8.09
N HIS A 228 -22.04 -8.94 -6.78
CA HIS A 228 -22.89 -9.53 -5.77
C HIS A 228 -24.32 -8.97 -5.79
N TRP A 229 -24.49 -7.67 -6.08
CA TRP A 229 -25.80 -7.05 -6.26
C TRP A 229 -26.58 -7.71 -7.40
N LYS A 230 -25.95 -7.88 -8.57
CA LYS A 230 -26.56 -8.58 -9.70
C LYS A 230 -26.92 -10.03 -9.37
N ALA A 231 -26.03 -10.74 -8.68
CA ALA A 231 -26.28 -12.12 -8.27
C ALA A 231 -27.48 -12.25 -7.31
N ALA A 232 -27.75 -11.22 -6.51
CA ALA A 232 -28.90 -11.16 -5.60
C ALA A 232 -30.22 -10.74 -6.27
N GLY A 233 -30.26 -10.62 -7.61
CA GLY A 233 -31.45 -10.19 -8.34
C GLY A 233 -31.68 -8.68 -8.31
N GLY A 234 -30.65 -7.90 -7.97
CA GLY A 234 -30.71 -6.43 -8.04
C GLY A 234 -31.19 -5.98 -9.42
N PRO A 235 -32.08 -4.96 -9.50
CA PRO A 235 -32.66 -4.51 -10.75
C PRO A 235 -31.55 -4.14 -11.73
N ILE A 236 -31.38 -4.99 -12.74
CA ILE A 236 -30.64 -4.63 -13.93
C ILE A 236 -31.60 -3.72 -14.68
N ILE A 237 -31.34 -2.41 -14.68
CA ILE A 237 -32.04 -1.48 -15.57
C ILE A 237 -31.71 -1.92 -16.99
N LYS A 238 -32.49 -2.86 -17.51
CA LYS A 238 -32.36 -3.38 -18.87
C LYS A 238 -33.07 -2.38 -19.78
N GLY A 239 -32.31 -1.38 -20.22
CA GLY A 239 -32.61 -0.67 -21.45
C GLY A 239 -33.21 0.72 -21.30
N LYS A 240 -33.21 1.41 -22.45
CA LYS A 240 -33.71 2.76 -22.76
C LYS A 240 -35.22 2.96 -22.53
N ASP A 241 -35.81 2.27 -21.57
CA ASP A 241 -37.19 2.56 -21.19
C ASP A 241 -37.15 3.81 -20.32
N LYS A 242 -37.56 4.93 -20.94
CA LYS A 242 -37.76 6.22 -20.28
C LYS A 242 -38.44 5.96 -18.95
N TYR A 243 -37.82 6.44 -17.87
CA TYR A 243 -38.42 6.48 -16.56
C TYR A 243 -39.75 7.24 -16.67
N THR A 244 -40.85 6.50 -16.77
CA THR A 244 -42.19 7.06 -16.55
C THR A 244 -42.34 7.20 -15.06
N GLU A 245 -42.15 8.43 -14.59
CA GLU A 245 -42.40 8.85 -13.23
C GLU A 245 -43.74 8.28 -12.75
N PRO A 246 -43.78 7.62 -11.57
CA PRO A 246 -45.02 7.07 -11.05
C PRO A 246 -45.99 8.22 -10.80
N LYS A 247 -47.09 8.23 -11.56
CA LYS A 247 -48.18 9.19 -11.38
C LYS A 247 -48.62 9.16 -9.91
N PRO A 248 -48.67 10.30 -9.22
CA PRO A 248 -49.15 10.34 -7.85
C PRO A 248 -50.58 9.80 -7.79
N PRO A 249 -50.96 9.15 -6.67
CA PRO A 249 -52.32 8.68 -6.48
C PRO A 249 -53.28 9.87 -6.59
N LYS A 250 -54.13 9.83 -7.61
CA LYS A 250 -55.33 10.64 -7.67
C LYS A 250 -56.22 10.15 -6.54
N ASP A 251 -56.17 10.83 -5.39
CA ASP A 251 -57.30 11.05 -4.49
C ASP A 251 -56.80 11.79 -3.24
N SER A 252 -56.87 13.12 -3.28
CA SER A 252 -57.21 14.00 -2.16
C SER A 252 -57.17 15.44 -2.64
N ALA A 253 -58.32 15.91 -3.12
CA ALA A 253 -58.57 17.32 -3.30
C ALA A 253 -58.68 17.98 -1.92
N MET A 254 -57.66 18.72 -1.51
CA MET A 254 -57.82 19.79 -0.53
C MET A 254 -57.41 21.09 -1.20
N GLN A 255 -58.43 21.90 -1.50
CA GLN A 255 -58.28 23.28 -1.93
C GLN A 255 -57.56 24.08 -0.84
N ILE A 256 -56.44 24.69 -1.16
CA ILE A 256 -55.98 25.89 -0.48
C ILE A 256 -55.78 26.96 -1.57
N LYS A 257 -56.50 28.06 -1.35
CA LYS A 257 -56.55 29.25 -2.19
C LYS A 257 -55.22 30.00 -2.16
N GLU A 258 -55.01 30.73 -3.26
CA GLU A 258 -53.98 31.72 -3.56
C GLU A 258 -53.59 32.62 -2.38
N ASP A 259 -52.33 33.07 -2.36
CA ASP A 259 -52.08 34.50 -2.51
C ASP A 259 -50.70 34.78 -3.13
N THR A 260 -50.73 35.83 -3.95
CA THR A 260 -49.78 36.34 -4.94
C THR A 260 -48.54 37.09 -4.41
N ASN A 261 -47.56 37.23 -5.32
CA ASN A 261 -46.59 38.34 -5.50
C ASN A 261 -45.13 38.20 -5.01
N HIS A 262 -44.20 38.11 -5.98
CA HIS A 262 -43.17 39.12 -6.32
C HIS A 262 -42.21 38.52 -7.37
N THR A 263 -42.23 38.93 -8.65
CA THR A 263 -41.48 40.05 -9.28
C THR A 263 -40.00 40.14 -8.87
N GLY A 264 -39.09 39.87 -9.80
CA GLY A 264 -37.66 40.18 -9.61
C GLY A 264 -36.72 39.60 -10.66
N ASN A 265 -36.83 40.05 -11.91
CA ASN A 265 -35.78 39.89 -12.92
C ASN A 265 -34.57 40.77 -12.56
N GLY A 266 -33.36 40.25 -12.72
CA GLY A 266 -32.12 41.03 -12.72
C GLY A 266 -30.96 40.24 -13.35
N PRO A 267 -30.34 40.71 -14.45
CA PRO A 267 -29.21 40.05 -15.09
C PRO A 267 -27.88 40.58 -14.52
N VAL A 268 -26.90 39.70 -14.36
CA VAL A 268 -25.50 40.11 -14.11
C VAL A 268 -24.60 39.54 -15.20
N ASN A 269 -23.92 40.48 -15.88
CA ASN A 269 -22.93 40.24 -16.92
C ASN A 269 -21.60 39.67 -16.35
N PRO A 270 -20.78 39.03 -17.19
CA PRO A 270 -19.50 38.44 -16.80
C PRO A 270 -18.37 39.48 -16.84
N LEU A 271 -17.52 39.48 -15.81
CA LEU A 271 -16.34 40.35 -15.72
C LEU A 271 -15.05 39.57 -15.99
N ASP A 272 -14.42 39.99 -17.07
CA ASP A 272 -13.02 40.04 -17.48
C ASP A 272 -11.93 39.06 -16.99
N ALA A 273 -11.18 38.68 -18.03
CA ALA A 273 -9.91 38.01 -18.08
C ALA A 273 -8.75 38.86 -17.54
N LEU A 274 -7.77 38.20 -16.92
CA LEU A 274 -6.40 38.69 -16.80
C LEU A 274 -5.42 37.53 -17.07
N GLU A 275 -4.81 37.55 -18.25
CA GLU A 275 -3.52 36.91 -18.54
C GLU A 275 -2.37 37.72 -17.91
N PRO A 276 -1.23 37.09 -17.63
CA PRO A 276 0.05 37.78 -17.70
C PRO A 276 1.01 37.15 -18.71
N LYS A 277 1.49 38.02 -19.62
CA LYS A 277 2.70 37.93 -20.45
C LYS A 277 3.90 37.42 -19.64
N VAL A 278 4.62 36.38 -20.08
CA VAL A 278 5.76 36.41 -21.04
C VAL A 278 6.73 37.58 -20.80
N GLY A 279 7.83 37.28 -20.10
CA GLY A 279 9.06 38.06 -20.09
C GLY A 279 10.23 37.08 -20.01
N GLY A 280 10.91 36.89 -21.14
CA GLY A 280 12.18 36.17 -21.18
C GLY A 280 13.32 37.17 -21.06
N GLU A 281 14.42 36.76 -20.44
CA GLU A 281 15.72 37.42 -20.60
C GLU A 281 16.83 36.36 -20.52
N SER A 282 17.62 36.39 -21.59
CA SER A 282 18.84 35.62 -21.85
C SER A 282 20.01 36.39 -21.28
N GLY A 283 20.97 35.69 -20.67
CA GLY A 283 22.20 36.29 -20.16
C GLY A 283 23.34 35.28 -20.11
N GLN A 284 24.15 35.27 -21.16
CA GLN A 284 25.43 34.59 -21.28
C GLN A 284 26.55 35.31 -20.50
N SER A 285 27.71 34.64 -20.41
CA SER A 285 29.06 35.11 -19.99
C SER A 285 29.45 34.74 -18.55
N ALA A 286 30.69 34.36 -18.25
CA ALA A 286 31.89 34.11 -19.06
C ALA A 286 32.90 33.34 -18.20
N ASN A 287 33.82 32.68 -18.89
CA ASN A 287 35.01 32.02 -18.37
C ASN A 287 35.86 32.92 -17.46
N THR A 288 36.45 32.33 -16.42
CA THR A 288 37.78 32.71 -15.94
C THR A 288 38.62 31.48 -15.61
N ASP A 289 39.63 31.34 -16.44
CA ASP A 289 40.87 30.58 -16.33
C ASP A 289 41.69 31.05 -15.11
N THR A 290 42.18 30.13 -14.26
CA THR A 290 43.23 30.41 -13.25
C THR A 290 43.89 29.10 -12.77
N THR A 291 45.06 28.84 -13.34
CA THR A 291 46.34 28.57 -12.66
C THR A 291 46.51 27.31 -11.79
N MET A 292 47.48 26.49 -12.24
CA MET A 292 48.11 25.41 -11.49
C MET A 292 48.93 25.90 -10.30
N HIS A 293 48.78 25.22 -9.15
CA HIS A 293 49.86 25.01 -8.19
C HIS A 293 49.57 23.76 -7.33
N ASP A 294 50.48 22.79 -7.40
CA ASP A 294 50.66 21.69 -6.45
C ASP A 294 51.52 22.22 -5.28
N PRO A 295 51.21 21.86 -4.03
CA PRO A 295 52.12 20.92 -3.37
C PRO A 295 51.43 19.87 -2.48
N GLN A 296 51.85 18.62 -2.70
CA GLN A 296 51.93 17.49 -1.77
C GLN A 296 51.66 17.82 -0.29
N SER A 297 50.48 17.41 0.19
CA SER A 297 50.25 17.01 1.58
C SER A 297 49.36 15.77 1.61
N ALA A 298 49.70 14.80 2.44
CA ALA A 298 48.97 13.55 2.59
C ALA A 298 47.59 13.82 3.19
N ILE A 299 46.57 13.92 2.34
CA ILE A 299 45.16 13.97 2.73
C ILE A 299 44.68 12.51 2.79
N LEU A 300 44.34 12.05 3.99
CA LEU A 300 43.52 10.85 4.18
C LEU A 300 42.17 11.13 3.52
N ASP A 301 41.85 10.37 2.46
CA ASP A 301 40.55 10.37 1.80
C ASP A 301 39.44 9.96 2.79
N THR A 302 38.94 10.92 3.56
CA THR A 302 37.61 10.82 4.13
C THR A 302 36.64 11.14 3.00
N HIS A 303 36.12 10.08 2.38
CA HIS A 303 35.00 10.16 1.44
C HIS A 303 33.84 10.87 2.16
N ASP A 304 33.69 12.17 1.92
CA ASP A 304 32.57 12.97 2.39
C ASP A 304 31.33 12.46 1.64
N LEU A 305 30.57 11.57 2.29
CA LEU A 305 29.32 11.07 1.73
C LEU A 305 28.34 12.25 1.64
N ASP A 306 27.54 12.26 0.58
CA ASP A 306 26.48 13.24 0.38
C ASP A 306 25.62 13.33 1.68
N PRO A 307 25.38 14.53 2.23
CA PRO A 307 24.50 14.73 3.38
C PRO A 307 23.13 14.01 3.27
N GLN A 308 22.62 13.81 2.05
CA GLN A 308 21.39 13.04 1.82
C GLN A 308 21.54 11.54 2.08
N ASP A 309 22.71 10.96 1.84
CA ASP A 309 22.95 9.54 2.06
C ASP A 309 23.12 9.24 3.55
N HIS A 310 23.75 10.14 4.32
CA HIS A 310 23.76 10.05 5.79
C HIS A 310 22.35 10.07 6.39
N LYS A 311 21.46 10.93 5.88
CA LYS A 311 20.08 11.01 6.35
C LYS A 311 19.33 9.69 6.15
N LYS A 312 19.57 9.00 5.03
CA LYS A 312 18.99 7.67 4.76
C LYS A 312 19.54 6.61 5.71
N SER A 313 20.86 6.57 5.95
CA SER A 313 21.46 5.61 6.89
C SER A 313 20.89 5.77 8.31
N ILE A 314 20.76 7.00 8.80
CA ILE A 314 20.20 7.28 10.13
C ILE A 314 18.72 6.90 10.21
N SER A 315 17.98 7.05 9.10
CA SER A 315 16.56 6.71 9.02
C SER A 315 16.26 5.22 9.18
N ILE A 316 17.26 4.34 9.22
CA ILE A 316 17.11 2.90 9.50
C ILE A 316 16.94 2.61 11.02
N LEU A 317 17.31 3.56 11.87
CA LEU A 317 17.18 3.44 13.33
C LEU A 317 15.75 3.69 13.80
N TYR A 318 15.32 2.95 14.83
CA TYR A 318 13.99 3.11 15.42
C TYR A 318 13.92 4.32 16.35
N VAL A 319 12.72 4.86 16.57
CA VAL A 319 12.48 6.05 17.41
C VAL A 319 13.15 5.95 18.79
N PRO A 320 13.07 4.84 19.56
CA PRO A 320 13.72 4.75 20.86
C PRO A 320 15.25 4.87 20.77
N GLU A 321 15.85 4.37 19.69
CA GLU A 321 17.30 4.40 19.48
C GLU A 321 17.76 5.79 19.06
N LEU A 322 17.00 6.46 18.17
CA LEU A 322 17.22 7.86 17.82
C LEU A 322 17.11 8.76 19.05
N LYS A 323 16.09 8.54 19.91
CA LYS A 323 15.95 9.27 21.18
C LYS A 323 17.11 9.00 22.14
N GLN A 324 17.58 7.75 22.23
CA GLN A 324 18.72 7.42 23.07
C GLN A 324 19.99 8.10 22.55
N TYR A 325 20.27 7.98 21.26
CA TYR A 325 21.43 8.61 20.63
C TYR A 325 21.41 10.13 20.79
N ALA A 326 20.27 10.77 20.52
CA ALA A 326 20.10 12.21 20.70
C ALA A 326 20.35 12.64 22.15
N LYS A 327 19.88 11.87 23.15
CA LYS A 327 20.18 12.12 24.56
C LYS A 327 21.68 11.97 24.87
N ASP A 328 22.33 10.96 24.30
CA ASP A 328 23.77 10.73 24.49
C ASP A 328 24.61 11.87 23.90
N GLN A 329 24.11 12.55 22.85
CA GLN A 329 24.70 13.77 22.28
C GLN A 329 24.26 15.07 23.01
N GLY A 330 23.48 14.98 24.10
CA GLY A 330 23.01 16.14 24.85
C GLY A 330 21.92 16.96 24.16
N LEU A 331 21.26 16.41 23.13
CA LEU A 331 20.15 17.07 22.44
C LEU A 331 18.87 17.05 23.29
N SER A 332 18.21 18.20 23.36
CA SER A 332 16.90 18.35 23.99
C SER A 332 15.80 18.28 22.94
N PHE A 333 14.82 17.41 23.15
CA PHE A 333 13.69 17.23 22.25
C PHE A 333 12.40 16.98 23.04
N ARG A 334 11.26 17.27 22.41
CA ARG A 334 9.94 17.04 23.01
C ARG A 334 9.72 15.54 23.25
N ASN A 335 9.04 15.16 24.32
CA ASN A 335 8.74 13.74 24.60
C ASN A 335 8.03 13.04 23.43
N LYS A 336 7.23 13.81 22.67
CA LYS A 336 6.51 13.39 21.46
C LYS A 336 7.22 13.74 20.14
N ALA A 337 8.54 13.93 20.15
CA ALA A 337 9.30 14.16 18.92
C ALA A 337 9.12 12.97 17.96
N THR A 338 8.77 13.29 16.72
CA THR A 338 8.60 12.35 15.61
C THR A 338 9.95 11.80 15.16
N LYS A 339 9.96 10.67 14.43
CA LYS A 339 11.20 10.11 13.85
C LYS A 339 11.89 11.13 12.95
N TYR A 340 11.12 11.81 12.10
CA TYR A 340 11.64 12.80 11.17
C TYR A 340 12.35 13.95 11.89
N GLU A 341 11.71 14.54 12.91
CA GLU A 341 12.32 15.61 13.73
C GLU A 341 13.61 15.15 14.40
N LEU A 342 13.67 13.91 14.89
CA LEU A 342 14.88 13.36 15.51
C LEU A 342 16.00 13.16 14.50
N VAL A 343 15.70 12.62 13.31
CA VAL A 343 16.69 12.44 12.24
C VAL A 343 17.21 13.80 11.78
N GLU A 344 16.33 14.78 11.56
CA GLU A 344 16.72 16.12 11.16
C GLU A 344 17.61 16.78 12.22
N MET A 345 17.24 16.69 13.50
CA MET A 345 18.04 17.22 14.61
C MET A 345 19.42 16.58 14.69
N ILE A 346 19.52 15.25 14.53
CA ILE A 346 20.82 14.54 14.51
C ILE A 346 21.65 14.95 13.30
N CYS A 347 21.04 15.14 12.12
CA CYS A 347 21.75 15.60 10.92
C CYS A 347 22.24 17.05 11.00
N THR A 348 21.69 17.87 11.91
CA THR A 348 22.17 19.24 12.16
C THR A 348 23.37 19.32 13.12
N LEU A 349 23.77 18.19 13.71
CA LEU A 349 24.96 18.13 14.55
C LEU A 349 26.25 18.41 13.74
N PRO A 350 27.32 18.90 14.39
CA PRO A 350 28.65 18.95 13.76
C PRO A 350 29.05 17.57 13.22
N SER A 351 29.76 17.50 12.10
CA SER A 351 30.09 16.22 11.43
C SER A 351 30.76 15.18 12.34
N ALA A 352 31.51 15.61 13.36
CA ALA A 352 32.14 14.73 14.35
C ALA A 352 31.15 14.06 15.33
N GLN A 353 29.93 14.56 15.43
CA GLN A 353 28.85 14.08 16.31
C GLN A 353 27.71 13.42 15.53
N ILE A 354 27.74 13.47 14.20
CA ILE A 354 26.83 12.68 13.37
C ILE A 354 27.24 11.20 13.50
N PRO A 355 26.29 10.28 13.74
CA PRO A 355 26.62 8.87 13.90
C PRO A 355 27.26 8.33 12.62
N SER A 356 28.46 7.77 12.76
CA SER A 356 29.12 7.04 11.69
C SER A 356 28.32 5.79 11.31
N GLU A 357 28.54 5.27 10.10
CA GLU A 357 27.93 4.01 9.65
C GLU A 357 28.22 2.86 10.63
N ASP A 358 29.45 2.78 11.16
CA ASP A 358 29.81 1.79 12.19
C ASP A 358 28.98 1.93 13.48
N THR A 359 28.69 3.16 13.89
CA THR A 359 27.83 3.44 15.05
C THR A 359 26.41 2.96 14.80
N ILE A 360 25.85 3.25 13.61
CA ILE A 360 24.52 2.81 13.18
C ILE A 360 24.45 1.27 13.18
N GLN A 361 25.43 0.60 12.58
CA GLN A 361 25.51 -0.87 12.57
C GLN A 361 25.71 -1.46 13.97
N GLY A 362 26.39 -0.76 14.87
CA GLY A 362 26.52 -1.15 16.29
C GLY A 362 25.17 -1.14 17.01
N ILE A 363 24.36 -0.09 16.81
CA ILE A 363 23.01 0.01 17.37
C ILE A 363 22.11 -1.12 16.84
N ILE A 364 22.14 -1.38 15.53
CA ILE A 364 21.37 -2.46 14.90
C ILE A 364 21.78 -3.84 15.43
N ARG A 365 23.08 -4.08 15.65
CA ARG A 365 23.58 -5.33 16.25
C ARG A 365 23.05 -5.52 17.67
N LYS A 366 23.12 -4.49 18.53
CA LYS A 366 22.60 -4.53 19.91
C LYS A 366 21.10 -4.82 19.95
N ARG A 367 20.32 -4.29 18.98
CA ARG A 367 18.90 -4.59 18.81
C ARG A 367 18.65 -6.09 18.60
N SER A 368 19.50 -6.76 17.81
CA SER A 368 19.37 -8.19 17.53
C SER A 368 19.66 -9.07 18.76
N GLU A 369 20.60 -8.63 19.62
CA GLU A 369 20.97 -9.34 20.84
C GLU A 369 19.87 -9.25 21.91
N LEU A 370 19.29 -8.07 22.11
CA LEU A 370 18.17 -7.87 23.04
C LEU A 370 16.95 -8.73 22.67
N LYS A 371 16.70 -8.93 21.36
CA LYS A 371 15.65 -9.84 20.90
C LYS A 371 15.93 -11.31 21.26
N LYS A 372 17.20 -11.74 21.21
CA LYS A 372 17.60 -13.11 21.61
C LYS A 372 17.38 -13.36 23.10
N VAL A 373 17.78 -12.40 23.95
CA VAL A 373 17.63 -12.51 25.42
C VAL A 373 16.16 -12.63 25.83
N ARG A 374 15.27 -11.82 25.23
CA ARG A 374 13.81 -11.92 25.49
C ARG A 374 13.22 -13.26 25.07
N ALA A 375 13.65 -13.82 23.94
CA ALA A 375 13.16 -15.10 23.45
C ALA A 375 13.64 -16.30 24.30
N SER A 376 14.81 -16.21 24.93
CA SER A 376 15.29 -17.23 25.87
C SER A 376 14.57 -17.15 27.23
N SER A 377 14.30 -15.96 27.75
CA SER A 377 13.59 -15.81 29.04
C SER A 377 12.13 -16.30 28.99
N SER A 378 11.46 -16.23 27.84
CA SER A 378 10.07 -16.71 27.71
C SER A 378 9.92 -18.24 27.70
N LYS A 379 11.02 -19.00 27.61
CA LYS A 379 10.99 -20.49 27.62
C LYS A 379 11.24 -21.11 28.99
N GLY A 380 11.56 -20.31 30.02
CA GLY A 380 11.94 -20.81 31.34
C GLY A 380 10.90 -20.65 32.46
N SER A 381 9.63 -20.30 32.15
CA SER A 381 8.57 -20.12 33.17
C SER A 381 7.38 -21.06 32.97
N SER A 382 7.65 -22.29 32.55
CA SER A 382 6.68 -23.39 32.57
C SER A 382 7.32 -24.61 33.20
N GLU A 383 7.60 -24.49 34.49
CA GLU A 383 7.76 -25.62 35.43
C GLU A 383 6.90 -25.35 36.67
#